data_AF-A0A971EQ23-F1
#
_entry.id   AF-A0A971EQ23-F1
#
_cell.length_a   1.000
_cell.length_b   1.000
_cell.length_c   1.000
_cell.angle_alpha   90.00
_cell.angle_beta   90.00
_cell.angle_gamma   90.00
#
_symmetry.space_group_name_H-M   'P 1'
#
loop_
_entity.id
_entity.type
_entity.pdbx_description
1 polymer ?
#
loop_
_entity_poly.entity_id
_entity_poly.type
_entity_poly.pdbx_seq_one_letter_code
_entity_poly.pdbx_strand_id
1 'polypeptide(L)'
;MSTIVKKIKEYGERDLTKGFLRFMMHYGFQSNICNPNSGHEKGSVENKVGYHRRNMLVPIPEFMDLRGYNKELLLKCDQDMNRMHYKGYGMIKDLIQAVGNEYLQ
;
A
#
# COMPACT_ATOMS: atom_id res chain seq x y z
N MET A 1 -24.38 2.17 -4.04
CA MET A 1 -22.91 2.13 -4.11
C MET A 1 -22.51 2.01 -5.57
N SER A 2 -21.75 2.97 -6.12
CA SER A 2 -21.22 2.85 -7.48
C SER A 2 -19.86 2.17 -7.42
N THR A 3 -19.68 1.08 -8.17
CA THR A 3 -18.41 0.33 -8.25
C THR A 3 -17.35 1.14 -8.99
N ILE A 4 -16.07 0.96 -8.67
CA ILE A 4 -14.95 1.63 -9.36
C ILE A 4 -14.86 1.18 -10.82
N VAL A 5 -15.01 -0.13 -11.04
CA VAL A 5 -15.01 -0.76 -12.37
C VAL A 5 -16.45 -0.88 -12.87
N LYS A 6 -16.68 -0.43 -14.10
CA LYS A 6 -17.93 -0.57 -14.85
C LYS A 6 -18.01 -1.91 -15.58
N LYS A 7 -16.93 -2.34 -16.22
CA LYS A 7 -16.85 -3.60 -16.98
C LYS A 7 -15.43 -4.13 -17.00
N ILE A 8 -15.27 -5.44 -16.92
CA ILE A 8 -14.02 -6.15 -17.20
C ILE A 8 -14.11 -6.65 -18.64
N LYS A 9 -13.10 -6.34 -19.46
CA LYS A 9 -12.97 -6.72 -20.87
C LYS A 9 -12.04 -7.93 -21.02
N GLU A 10 -11.93 -8.44 -22.24
CA GLU A 10 -10.95 -9.46 -22.59
C GLU A 10 -9.52 -8.94 -22.33
N TYR A 11 -8.59 -9.86 -22.08
CA TYR A 11 -7.18 -9.56 -21.81
C TYR A 11 -6.90 -8.68 -20.56
N GLY A 12 -7.86 -8.56 -19.63
CA GLY A 12 -7.64 -7.87 -18.35
C GLY A 12 -7.88 -6.35 -18.39
N GLU A 13 -8.27 -5.81 -19.53
CA GLU A 13 -8.70 -4.41 -19.64
C GLU A 13 -9.94 -4.12 -18.79
N ARG A 14 -10.05 -2.91 -18.26
CA ARG A 14 -11.18 -2.50 -17.42
C ARG A 14 -11.72 -1.13 -17.81
N ASP A 15 -13.02 -1.05 -18.00
CA ASP A 15 -13.72 0.23 -18.12
C ASP A 15 -13.99 0.77 -16.72
N LEU A 16 -13.40 1.92 -16.39
CA LEU A 16 -13.61 2.62 -15.13
C LEU A 16 -14.86 3.50 -15.20
N THR A 17 -15.48 3.76 -14.06
CA THR A 17 -16.60 4.71 -14.02
C THR A 17 -16.13 6.14 -14.26
N LYS A 18 -16.99 6.96 -14.89
CA LYS A 18 -16.70 8.39 -15.12
C LYS A 18 -16.36 9.14 -13.83
N GLY A 19 -17.00 8.76 -12.72
CA GLY A 19 -16.72 9.33 -11.40
C GLY A 19 -15.30 9.05 -10.94
N PHE A 20 -14.85 7.80 -11.09
CA PHE A 20 -13.49 7.40 -10.71
C PHE A 20 -12.43 7.99 -11.66
N LEU A 21 -12.69 8.08 -12.96
CA LEU A 21 -11.82 8.78 -13.90
C LEU A 21 -11.62 10.25 -13.52
N ARG A 22 -12.71 10.97 -13.17
CA ARG A 22 -12.60 12.35 -12.68
C ARG A 22 -11.81 12.46 -11.38
N PHE A 23 -12.01 11.52 -10.46
CA PHE A 23 -11.27 11.45 -9.21
C PHE A 23 -9.77 11.26 -9.45
N MET A 24 -9.38 10.34 -10.33
CA MET A 24 -8.00 10.14 -10.76
C MET A 24 -7.38 11.40 -11.40
N MET A 25 -8.10 12.06 -12.29
CA MET A 25 -7.64 13.31 -12.92
C MET A 25 -7.50 14.46 -11.92
N HIS A 26 -8.41 14.56 -10.95
CA HIS A 26 -8.39 15.62 -9.94
C HIS A 26 -7.23 15.46 -8.97
N TYR A 27 -6.93 14.23 -8.53
CA TYR A 27 -5.85 13.94 -7.57
C TYR A 27 -4.53 13.51 -8.23
N GLY A 28 -4.49 13.41 -9.56
CA GLY A 28 -3.26 13.15 -10.32
C GLY A 28 -2.67 11.76 -10.11
N PHE A 29 -3.48 10.71 -10.08
CA PHE A 29 -2.99 9.33 -9.94
C PHE A 29 -3.58 8.38 -10.98
N GLN A 30 -2.87 7.30 -11.27
CA GLN A 30 -3.33 6.22 -12.14
C GLN A 30 -3.72 4.99 -11.31
N SER A 31 -4.75 4.26 -11.75
CA SER A 31 -5.17 3.02 -11.09
C SER A 31 -4.48 1.81 -11.68
N ASN A 32 -3.95 0.95 -10.81
CA ASN A 32 -3.59 -0.42 -11.15
C ASN A 32 -4.51 -1.39 -10.39
N ILE A 33 -5.38 -2.10 -11.10
CA ILE A 33 -6.39 -2.98 -10.49
C ILE A 33 -5.95 -4.43 -10.60
N CYS A 34 -5.94 -5.14 -9.47
CA CYS A 34 -5.54 -6.55 -9.42
C CYS A 34 -6.46 -7.44 -10.25
N ASN A 35 -5.87 -8.42 -10.95
CA ASN A 35 -6.59 -9.39 -11.76
C ASN A 35 -7.57 -10.22 -10.91
N PRO A 36 -8.77 -10.54 -11.44
CA PRO A 36 -9.69 -11.43 -10.75
C PRO A 36 -9.01 -12.77 -10.45
N ASN A 37 -9.20 -13.30 -9.25
CA ASN A 37 -8.59 -14.55 -8.78
C ASN A 37 -7.05 -14.55 -8.70
N SER A 38 -6.39 -13.40 -8.85
CA SER A 38 -4.93 -13.26 -8.74
C SER A 38 -4.47 -12.80 -7.36
N GLY A 39 -4.76 -13.58 -6.32
CA GLY A 39 -4.40 -13.22 -4.93
C GLY A 39 -2.89 -13.00 -4.72
N HIS A 40 -2.05 -13.67 -5.51
CA HIS A 40 -0.59 -13.50 -5.50
C HIS A 40 -0.13 -12.06 -5.76
N GLU A 41 -0.87 -11.26 -6.54
CA GLU A 41 -0.56 -9.84 -6.79
C GLU A 41 -0.67 -9.00 -5.51
N LYS A 42 -1.47 -9.46 -4.53
CA LYS A 42 -1.70 -8.79 -3.25
C LYS A 42 -0.90 -9.39 -2.10
N GLY A 43 -0.27 -10.55 -2.29
CA GLY A 43 0.40 -11.30 -1.22
C GLY A 43 1.48 -10.51 -0.48
N SER A 44 2.22 -9.64 -1.18
CA SER A 44 3.23 -8.77 -0.54
C SER A 44 2.60 -7.77 0.44
N VAL A 45 1.50 -7.12 0.03
CA VAL A 45 0.78 -6.15 0.85
C VAL A 45 0.18 -6.84 2.08
N GLU A 46 -0.49 -7.98 1.88
CA GLU A 46 -1.09 -8.75 2.97
C GLU A 46 -0.04 -9.23 3.98
N ASN A 47 1.12 -9.68 3.50
CA ASN A 47 2.23 -10.08 4.36
C ASN A 47 2.79 -8.92 5.16
N LYS A 48 2.97 -7.73 4.56
CA LYS A 48 3.47 -6.55 5.27
C LYS A 48 2.48 -6.05 6.32
N VAL A 49 1.17 -6.06 6.02
CA VAL A 49 0.12 -5.77 7.02
C VAL A 49 0.18 -6.78 8.17
N GLY A 50 0.25 -8.07 7.87
CA GLY A 50 0.39 -9.11 8.88
C GLY A 50 1.66 -8.98 9.70
N TYR A 51 2.76 -8.51 9.11
CA TYR A 51 4.01 -8.19 9.81
C TYR A 51 3.81 -7.06 10.83
N HIS A 52 3.23 -5.92 10.42
CA HIS A 52 2.99 -4.81 11.35
C HIS A 52 2.08 -5.22 12.51
N ARG A 53 1.01 -5.98 12.25
CA ARG A 53 0.11 -6.45 13.32
C ARG A 53 0.84 -7.31 14.36
N ARG A 54 1.73 -8.21 13.92
CA ARG A 54 2.46 -9.12 14.81
C ARG A 54 3.66 -8.49 15.54
N ASN A 55 4.22 -7.39 15.01
CA ASN A 55 5.45 -6.80 15.55
C ASN A 55 5.24 -5.44 16.22
N MET A 56 4.20 -4.69 15.84
CA MET A 56 3.96 -3.33 16.35
C MET A 56 2.74 -3.24 17.28
N LEU A 57 1.79 -4.18 17.15
CA LEU A 57 0.53 -4.20 17.91
C LEU A 57 0.43 -5.40 18.86
N VAL A 58 1.55 -6.08 19.11
CA VAL A 58 1.65 -7.20 20.04
C VAL A 58 2.84 -6.96 20.97
N PRO A 59 2.66 -7.02 22.32
CA PRO A 59 1.38 -7.19 23.02
C PRO A 59 0.38 -6.06 22.68
N ILE A 60 -0.91 -6.29 22.94
CA ILE A 60 -1.95 -5.31 22.61
C ILE A 60 -1.61 -3.99 23.32
N PRO A 61 -1.42 -2.89 22.57
CA PRO A 61 -1.00 -1.62 23.14
C PRO A 61 -2.15 -1.00 23.94
N GLU A 62 -1.83 -0.52 25.14
CA GLU A 62 -2.73 0.30 25.96
C GLU A 62 -2.35 1.77 25.82
N PHE A 63 -3.32 2.62 25.51
CA PHE A 63 -3.11 4.06 25.36
C PHE A 63 -4.38 4.83 25.69
N MET A 64 -4.23 6.04 26.22
CA MET A 64 -5.35 6.93 26.53
C MET A 64 -5.68 7.89 25.37
N ASP A 65 -4.70 8.20 24.52
CA ASP A 65 -4.87 9.06 23.34
C ASP A 65 -4.41 8.34 22.07
N LEU A 66 -5.38 8.06 21.19
CA LEU A 66 -5.13 7.43 19.90
C LEU A 66 -4.22 8.28 19.01
N ARG A 67 -4.31 9.61 19.09
CA ARG A 67 -3.49 10.50 18.24
C ARG A 67 -2.03 10.46 18.64
N GLY A 68 -1.74 10.51 19.94
CA GLY A 68 -0.41 10.33 20.49
C GLY A 68 0.19 8.98 20.10
N TYR A 69 -0.58 7.90 20.29
CA TYR A 69 -0.14 6.55 19.91
C TYR A 69 0.15 6.43 18.40
N ASN A 70 -0.69 6.99 17.53
CA ASN A 70 -0.46 6.96 16.08
C ASN A 70 0.83 7.69 15.67
N LYS A 71 1.20 8.79 16.34
CA LYS A 71 2.47 9.48 16.07
C LYS A 71 3.66 8.61 16.46
N GLU A 72 3.60 7.96 17.61
CA GLU A 72 4.66 7.05 18.06
C GLU A 72 4.78 5.84 17.13
N LEU A 73 3.66 5.24 16.74
CA LEU A 73 3.61 4.12 15.82
C LEU A 73 4.20 4.47 14.46
N LEU A 74 3.95 5.68 13.96
CA LEU A 74 4.54 6.18 12.71
C LEU A 74 6.07 6.22 12.81
N LEU A 75 6.62 6.78 13.91
CA LEU A 75 8.07 6.81 14.13
C LEU A 75 8.69 5.40 14.16
N LYS A 76 8.00 4.44 14.80
CA LYS A 76 8.43 3.03 14.81
C LYS A 76 8.43 2.42 13.41
N CYS A 77 7.43 2.71 12.60
CA CYS A 77 7.38 2.27 11.20
C CYS A 77 8.49 2.91 10.35
N ASP A 78 8.80 4.19 10.55
CA ASP A 78 9.91 4.87 9.86
C ASP A 78 11.25 4.26 10.25
N GLN A 79 11.42 3.93 11.53
CA GLN A 79 12.60 3.22 12.02
C GLN A 79 12.71 1.80 11.45
N ASP A 80 11.59 1.06 11.31
CA ASP A 80 11.55 -0.27 10.66
C ASP A 80 12.07 -0.24 9.21
N MET A 81 12.01 0.90 8.53
CA MET A 81 12.56 1.03 7.18
C MET A 81 14.10 1.05 7.15
N ASN A 82 14.77 1.26 8.29
CA ASN A 82 16.24 1.22 8.43
C ASN A 82 16.78 -0.20 8.66
N ARG A 83 16.17 -1.20 8.03
CA ARG A 83 16.67 -2.58 8.01
C ARG A 83 16.78 -3.10 6.60
N MET A 84 17.55 -4.17 6.45
CA MET A 84 17.67 -4.88 5.18
C MET A 84 16.32 -5.46 4.75
N HIS A 85 16.00 -5.31 3.47
CA HIS A 85 14.88 -5.98 2.84
C HIS A 85 15.05 -7.49 2.95
N TYR A 86 13.97 -8.24 3.17
CA TYR A 86 14.04 -9.69 3.46
C TYR A 86 14.66 -10.52 2.32
N LYS A 87 14.67 -10.00 1.09
CA LYS A 87 15.35 -10.60 -0.07
C LYS A 87 16.80 -10.14 -0.27
N GLY A 88 17.33 -9.30 0.60
CA GLY A 88 18.73 -8.81 0.54
C GLY A 88 19.01 -7.70 -0.48
N TYR A 89 17.99 -7.05 -1.04
CA TYR A 89 18.16 -6.02 -2.10
C TYR A 89 18.71 -4.66 -1.62
N GLY A 90 19.03 -4.50 -0.34
CA GLY A 90 19.38 -3.21 0.27
C GLY A 90 18.47 -2.85 1.44
N MET A 91 18.60 -1.64 1.98
CA MET A 91 17.68 -1.17 3.03
C MET A 91 16.31 -0.86 2.44
N ILE A 92 15.25 -1.09 3.23
CA ILE A 92 13.87 -0.88 2.78
C ILE A 92 13.63 0.57 2.33
N LYS A 93 14.14 1.56 3.09
CA LYS A 93 14.01 2.98 2.73
C LYS A 93 14.59 3.31 1.35
N ASP A 94 15.74 2.72 1.00
CA ASP A 94 16.45 3.01 -0.24
C ASP A 94 15.67 2.44 -1.43
N LEU A 95 15.08 1.25 -1.26
CA LEU A 95 14.22 0.63 -2.25
C LEU A 95 12.95 1.43 -2.50
N ILE A 96 12.31 1.94 -1.44
CA ILE A 96 11.10 2.78 -1.57
C ILE A 96 11.45 4.08 -2.30
N GLN A 97 12.58 4.72 -1.96
CA GLN A 97 13.03 5.92 -2.64
C GLN A 97 13.34 5.68 -4.11
N ALA A 98 14.02 4.57 -4.43
CA ALA A 98 14.34 4.20 -5.81
C ALA A 98 13.07 4.01 -6.65
N VAL A 99 12.09 3.29 -6.12
CA VAL A 99 10.78 3.09 -6.77
C VAL A 99 10.05 4.42 -6.93
N GLY A 100 10.01 5.26 -5.89
CA GLY A 100 9.36 6.57 -5.96
C GLY A 100 9.94 7.48 -7.05
N ASN A 101 11.26 7.43 -7.25
CA ASN A 101 11.94 8.21 -8.29
C ASN A 101 11.59 7.72 -9.71
N GLU A 102 11.33 6.42 -9.89
CA GLU A 102 10.93 5.85 -11.19
C GLU A 102 9.55 6.36 -11.66
N TYR A 103 8.63 6.60 -10.73
CA TYR A 103 7.28 7.10 -11.04
C TYR A 103 7.18 8.64 -11.17
N LEU A 104 8.26 9.38 -10.88
CA LEU A 104 8.31 10.84 -10.95
C LEU A 104 9.09 11.37 -12.17
N GLN A 105 9.49 10.49 -13.09
CA GLN A 105 10.04 10.84 -14.42
C GLN A 105 8.95 10.82 -15.48
#